data_AF-A0A4Q5QKI8-F1
#
_entry.id   AF-A0A4Q5QKI8-F1
#
_cell.length_a   1.000
_cell.length_b   1.000
_cell.length_c   1.000
_cell.angle_alpha   90.00
_cell.angle_beta   90.00
_cell.angle_gamma   90.00
#
_symmetry.space_group_name_H-M   'P 1'
#
loop_
_entity.id
_entity.type
_entity.pdbx_description
1 polymer ?
#
loop_
_entity_poly.entity_id
_entity_poly.type
_entity_poly.pdbx_seq_one_letter_code
_entity_poly.pdbx_strand_id
1 'polypeptide(L)'
;MNLKVTKQNIHYTLVLTFLLIVGFLSCKRSIFNKNNRQYDAKLVKALRSLEHRYADKKVRINTWDQKSDAYVDLDVLNENNQTIQILTIGDSVKFKSLDFTQPDGIRAEIKIADNNGYIPYWKIEEFEPAVVLDPDLKE
;
A
#
# COMPACT_ATOMS: atom_id res chain seq x y z
N MET A 1 39.26 33.92 43.49
CA MET A 1 39.71 32.98 42.44
C MET A 1 38.81 31.74 42.51
N ASN A 2 37.74 31.65 41.73
CA ASN A 2 36.96 30.40 41.56
C ASN A 2 36.03 30.49 40.34
N LEU A 3 36.61 30.81 39.18
CA LEU A 3 35.96 30.77 37.86
C LEU A 3 35.96 29.37 37.22
N LYS A 4 36.38 28.33 37.96
CA LYS A 4 36.61 26.98 37.41
C LYS A 4 35.38 26.06 37.47
N VAL A 5 34.44 26.30 38.39
CA VAL A 5 33.32 25.38 38.65
C VAL A 5 32.14 25.57 37.67
N THR A 6 31.99 26.75 37.09
CA THR A 6 30.89 27.06 36.16
C THR A 6 31.12 26.55 34.74
N LYS A 7 32.37 26.50 34.25
CA LYS A 7 32.67 26.00 32.90
C LYS A 7 32.45 24.50 32.73
N GLN A 8 32.65 23.72 33.79
CA GLN A 8 32.57 22.27 33.73
C GLN A 8 31.12 21.77 33.64
N ASN A 9 30.21 22.39 34.39
CA ASN A 9 28.79 22.04 34.37
C ASN A 9 28.12 22.34 33.02
N ILE A 10 28.49 23.44 32.35
CA ILE A 10 27.96 23.77 31.01
C ILE A 10 28.39 22.73 29.97
N HIS A 11 29.62 22.24 30.06
CA HIS A 11 30.12 21.18 29.17
C HIS A 11 29.36 19.87 29.34
N TYR A 12 29.08 19.45 30.59
CA TYR A 12 28.30 18.24 30.83
C TYR A 12 26.86 18.37 30.34
N THR A 13 26.22 19.52 30.51
CA THR A 13 24.86 19.77 30.00
C THR A 13 24.80 19.75 28.47
N LEU A 14 25.80 20.33 27.79
CA LEU A 14 25.91 20.29 26.33
C LEU A 14 26.14 18.88 25.80
N VAL A 15 27.04 18.12 26.42
CA VAL A 15 27.31 16.72 26.06
C VAL A 15 26.08 15.84 26.29
N LEU A 16 25.36 16.04 27.40
CA LEU A 16 24.12 15.33 27.68
C LEU A 16 23.04 15.63 26.64
N THR A 17 22.86 16.91 26.29
CA THR A 17 21.89 17.33 25.27
C THR A 17 22.25 16.75 23.90
N PHE A 18 23.54 16.73 23.54
CA PHE A 18 24.01 16.11 22.30
C PHE A 18 23.77 14.59 22.29
N LEU A 19 24.04 13.90 23.40
CA LEU A 19 23.74 12.47 23.55
C LEU A 19 22.24 12.17 23.45
N LEU A 20 21.38 13.02 24.02
CA LEU A 20 19.93 12.89 23.89
C LEU A 20 19.47 13.08 22.44
N ILE A 21 20.00 14.07 21.72
CA ILE A 21 19.67 14.32 20.31
C ILE A 21 20.16 13.16 19.43
N VAL A 22 21.39 12.68 19.62
CA VAL A 22 21.95 11.54 18.86
C VAL A 22 21.22 10.24 19.19
N GLY A 23 20.83 10.03 20.45
CA GLY A 23 19.98 8.92 20.88
C GLY A 23 18.60 8.96 20.24
N PHE A 24 17.99 10.15 20.16
CA PHE A 24 16.68 10.35 19.53
C PHE A 24 16.74 10.13 18.01
N LEU A 25 17.78 10.64 17.34
CA LEU A 25 18.04 10.40 15.92
C LEU A 25 18.30 8.92 15.61
N SER A 26 19.00 8.22 16.49
CA SER A 26 19.27 6.78 16.36
C SER A 26 18.00 5.93 16.56
N CYS A 27 17.12 6.31 17.50
CA CYS A 27 15.81 5.67 17.65
C CYS A 27 14.91 5.91 16.43
N LYS A 28 14.90 7.13 15.87
CA LYS A 28 14.11 7.43 14.67
C LYS A 28 14.57 6.56 13.49
N ARG A 29 15.88 6.39 13.28
CA ARG A 29 16.41 5.57 12.17
C ARG A 29 16.08 4.08 12.29
N SER A 30 15.97 3.54 13.51
CA SER A 30 15.66 2.12 13.75
C SER A 30 14.19 1.77 13.47
N ILE A 31 13.25 2.67 13.81
CA ILE A 31 11.81 2.44 13.59
C ILE A 31 11.44 2.46 12.10
N PHE A 32 12.14 3.28 11.29
CA PHE A 32 11.86 3.38 9.86
C PHE A 32 12.34 2.18 9.02
N ASN A 33 13.18 1.28 9.57
CA ASN A 33 13.79 0.18 8.79
C ASN A 33 13.03 -1.15 8.87
N LYS A 34 11.86 -1.20 9.51
CA LYS A 34 11.04 -2.42 9.64
C LYS A 34 9.60 -2.21 9.19
N ASN A 35 9.41 -1.75 7.95
CA ASN A 35 8.09 -1.73 7.31
C ASN A 35 7.87 -2.88 6.31
N ASN A 36 8.71 -3.93 6.33
CA ASN A 36 8.36 -5.16 5.62
C ASN A 36 7.27 -5.89 6.42
N ARG A 37 6.01 -5.64 6.07
CA ARG A 37 4.90 -6.49 6.51
C ARG A 37 5.24 -7.93 6.13
N GLN A 38 5.46 -8.77 7.15
CA GLN A 38 5.62 -10.20 6.95
C GLN A 38 4.22 -10.82 6.91
N TYR A 39 3.79 -11.22 5.71
CA TYR A 39 2.55 -11.95 5.53
C TYR A 39 2.75 -13.43 5.87
N ASP A 40 1.75 -14.08 6.45
CA ASP A 40 1.75 -15.53 6.69
C ASP A 40 1.98 -16.28 5.35
N ALA A 41 2.88 -17.26 5.35
CA ALA A 41 3.19 -18.08 4.18
C ALA A 41 1.94 -18.78 3.60
N LYS A 42 0.96 -19.15 4.44
CA LYS A 42 -0.32 -19.73 3.97
C LYS A 42 -1.13 -18.72 3.17
N LEU A 43 -1.21 -17.48 3.66
CA LEU A 43 -1.92 -16.39 2.99
C LEU A 43 -1.23 -16.05 1.67
N VAL A 44 0.10 -15.88 1.69
CA VAL A 44 0.88 -15.61 0.48
C VAL A 44 0.66 -16.72 -0.55
N LYS A 45 0.70 -17.98 -0.13
CA LYS A 45 0.46 -19.12 -1.04
C LYS A 45 -0.94 -19.10 -1.64
N ALA A 46 -1.97 -18.81 -0.84
CA ALA A 46 -3.35 -18.71 -1.31
C ALA A 46 -3.50 -17.56 -2.33
N LEU A 47 -2.95 -16.40 -2.02
CA LEU A 47 -3.00 -15.21 -2.88
C LEU A 47 -2.20 -15.41 -4.18
N ARG A 48 -1.03 -16.04 -4.12
CA ARG A 48 -0.26 -16.43 -5.33
C ARG A 48 -1.02 -17.45 -6.19
N SER A 49 -1.77 -18.37 -5.57
CA SER A 49 -2.63 -19.29 -6.32
C SER A 49 -3.80 -18.58 -6.99
N LEU A 50 -4.36 -17.53 -6.37
CA LEU A 50 -5.40 -16.70 -6.96
C LEU A 50 -4.85 -15.85 -8.10
N GLU A 51 -3.69 -15.23 -7.89
CA GLU A 51 -2.95 -14.50 -8.92
C GLU A 51 -2.72 -15.37 -10.14
N HIS A 52 -2.20 -16.59 -9.99
CA HIS A 52 -2.00 -17.50 -11.12
C HIS A 52 -3.30 -17.88 -11.84
N ARG A 53 -4.41 -18.01 -11.12
CA ARG A 53 -5.71 -18.40 -11.68
C ARG A 53 -6.36 -17.28 -12.49
N TYR A 54 -6.13 -16.04 -12.09
CA TYR A 54 -6.85 -14.87 -12.58
C TYR A 54 -5.96 -13.85 -13.29
N ALA A 55 -4.65 -14.09 -13.36
CA ALA A 55 -3.73 -13.33 -14.20
C ALA A 55 -4.31 -13.18 -15.61
N ASP A 56 -4.29 -11.95 -16.10
CA ASP A 56 -4.82 -11.54 -17.38
C ASP A 56 -6.34 -11.70 -17.59
N LYS A 57 -7.12 -11.94 -16.53
CA LYS A 57 -8.59 -11.97 -16.60
C LYS A 57 -9.19 -10.63 -16.19
N LYS A 58 -10.39 -10.34 -16.71
CA LYS A 58 -11.18 -9.19 -16.25
C LYS A 58 -11.75 -9.50 -14.87
N VAL A 59 -11.74 -8.50 -13.99
CA VAL A 59 -12.25 -8.59 -12.63
C VAL A 59 -13.09 -7.36 -12.34
N ARG A 60 -14.19 -7.54 -11.62
CA ARG A 60 -15.09 -6.44 -11.26
C ARG A 60 -14.58 -5.75 -10.01
N ILE A 61 -14.54 -4.42 -10.05
CA ILE A 61 -14.23 -3.60 -8.89
C ILE A 61 -15.50 -3.36 -8.10
N ASN A 62 -15.46 -3.71 -6.82
CA ASN A 62 -16.50 -3.32 -5.88
C ASN A 62 -15.91 -2.80 -4.57
N THR A 63 -16.34 -1.61 -4.21
CA THR A 63 -15.64 -0.77 -3.25
C THR A 63 -16.63 -0.28 -2.21
N TRP A 64 -16.94 -1.16 -1.26
CA TRP A 64 -17.70 -0.76 -0.08
C TRP A 64 -16.82 -0.02 0.92
N ASP A 65 -17.24 1.18 1.35
CA ASP A 65 -16.67 1.86 2.50
C ASP A 65 -17.60 1.74 3.71
N GLN A 66 -17.14 1.01 4.72
CA GLN A 66 -17.91 0.77 5.93
C GLN A 66 -18.19 2.05 6.74
N LYS A 67 -17.36 3.09 6.59
CA LYS A 67 -17.53 4.35 7.35
C LYS A 67 -18.64 5.22 6.78
N SER A 68 -18.75 5.27 5.46
CA SER A 68 -19.80 6.03 4.77
C SER A 68 -21.03 5.20 4.45
N ASP A 69 -21.01 3.89 4.73
CA ASP A 69 -22.08 2.94 4.42
C ASP A 69 -22.48 3.00 2.94
N ALA A 70 -21.49 3.21 2.07
CA ALA A 70 -21.69 3.47 0.66
C ALA A 70 -20.61 2.83 -0.21
N TYR A 71 -20.99 2.57 -1.44
CA TYR A 71 -20.04 2.27 -2.50
C TYR A 71 -19.31 3.55 -2.91
N VAL A 72 -17.98 3.50 -2.99
CA VAL A 72 -17.14 4.66 -3.31
C VAL A 72 -16.23 4.37 -4.50
N ASP A 73 -16.01 5.34 -5.37
CA ASP A 73 -15.06 5.18 -6.47
C ASP A 73 -13.62 4.95 -5.97
N LEU A 74 -12.79 4.36 -6.82
CA LEU A 74 -11.45 3.91 -6.45
C LEU A 74 -10.38 4.61 -7.26
N ASP A 75 -9.49 5.30 -6.56
CA ASP A 75 -8.29 5.85 -7.15
C ASP A 75 -7.34 4.73 -7.57
N VAL A 76 -6.91 4.79 -8.82
CA VAL A 76 -5.84 3.95 -9.34
C VAL A 76 -4.53 4.70 -9.28
N LEU A 77 -3.57 4.08 -8.62
CA LEU A 77 -2.26 4.66 -8.39
C LEU A 77 -1.25 4.16 -9.42
N ASN A 78 -0.26 4.98 -9.75
CA ASN A 78 0.95 4.54 -10.46
C ASN A 78 2.05 4.08 -9.47
N GLU A 79 3.21 3.69 -9.99
CA GLU A 79 4.39 3.30 -9.19
C GLU A 79 4.86 4.40 -8.22
N ASN A 80 4.57 5.67 -8.53
CA ASN A 80 4.91 6.83 -7.71
C ASN A 80 3.81 7.21 -6.70
N ASN A 81 2.81 6.35 -6.50
CA ASN A 81 1.63 6.61 -5.65
C ASN A 81 0.81 7.84 -6.07
N GLN A 82 0.84 8.21 -7.34
CA GLN A 82 0.00 9.28 -7.88
C GLN A 82 -1.23 8.69 -8.53
N THR A 83 -2.38 9.30 -8.29
CA THR A 83 -3.63 8.93 -8.96
C THR A 83 -3.51 9.21 -10.45
N ILE A 84 -3.73 8.17 -11.26
CA ILE A 84 -3.73 8.23 -12.73
C ILE A 84 -5.11 8.07 -13.35
N GLN A 85 -6.03 7.42 -12.64
CA GLN A 85 -7.41 7.23 -13.05
C GLN A 85 -8.28 7.00 -11.82
N ILE A 86 -9.58 7.27 -11.94
CA ILE A 86 -10.61 6.86 -10.98
C ILE A 86 -11.43 5.75 -11.65
N LEU A 87 -11.58 4.62 -10.98
CA LEU A 87 -12.47 3.53 -11.39
C LEU A 87 -13.80 3.67 -10.65
N THR A 88 -14.88 3.54 -11.40
CA THR A 88 -16.24 3.56 -10.86
C THR A 88 -16.63 2.16 -10.38
N ILE A 89 -17.52 2.11 -9.40
CA ILE A 89 -18.06 0.82 -8.94
C ILE A 89 -18.74 0.08 -10.08
N GLY A 90 -18.42 -1.21 -10.22
CA GLY A 90 -18.92 -2.04 -11.31
C GLY A 90 -18.03 -2.05 -12.55
N ASP A 91 -17.01 -1.19 -12.62
CA ASP A 91 -16.02 -1.24 -13.69
C ASP A 91 -15.28 -2.58 -13.69
N SER A 92 -15.01 -3.06 -14.90
CA SER A 92 -14.25 -4.28 -15.14
C SER A 92 -12.84 -3.94 -15.61
N VAL A 93 -11.83 -4.36 -14.85
CA VAL A 93 -10.42 -4.13 -15.18
C VAL A 93 -9.67 -5.44 -15.36
N LYS A 94 -8.61 -5.41 -16.17
CA LYS A 94 -7.80 -6.61 -16.39
C LYS A 94 -6.78 -6.77 -15.27
N PHE A 95 -6.93 -7.81 -14.45
CA PHE A 95 -6.01 -8.16 -13.38
C PHE A 95 -4.70 -8.71 -13.95
N LYS A 96 -3.56 -8.35 -13.33
CA LYS A 96 -2.23 -8.78 -13.80
C LYS A 96 -1.45 -9.50 -12.71
N SER A 97 -1.20 -8.86 -11.58
CA SER A 97 -0.36 -9.41 -10.51
C SER A 97 -0.74 -8.89 -9.13
N LEU A 98 -0.16 -9.49 -8.07
CA LEU A 98 -0.23 -8.96 -6.71
C LEU A 98 1.12 -8.45 -6.26
N ASP A 99 1.13 -7.22 -5.75
CA ASP A 99 2.26 -6.60 -5.09
C ASP A 99 2.11 -6.68 -3.56
N PHE A 100 3.07 -7.35 -2.94
CA PHE A 100 3.15 -7.58 -1.50
C PHE A 100 4.16 -6.64 -0.82
N THR A 101 4.86 -5.81 -1.57
CA THR A 101 5.95 -4.96 -1.06
C THR A 101 5.46 -3.62 -0.54
N GLN A 102 4.19 -3.29 -0.78
CA GLN A 102 3.64 -1.96 -0.52
C GLN A 102 3.40 -1.71 0.97
N PRO A 103 3.67 -0.47 1.45
CA PRO A 103 3.57 -0.14 2.88
C PRO A 103 2.14 -0.10 3.41
N ASP A 104 1.16 0.14 2.53
CA ASP A 104 -0.27 0.24 2.84
C ASP A 104 -1.00 -1.11 2.77
N GLY A 105 -0.46 -2.10 2.06
CA GLY A 105 -0.98 -3.47 2.06
C GLY A 105 -0.67 -4.24 0.79
N ILE A 106 -1.56 -5.15 0.43
CA ILE A 106 -1.46 -5.91 -0.82
C ILE A 106 -2.19 -5.11 -1.89
N ARG A 107 -1.48 -4.78 -2.95
CA ARG A 107 -2.06 -4.11 -4.12
C ARG A 107 -2.19 -5.08 -5.27
N ALA A 108 -3.26 -4.94 -6.02
CA ALA A 108 -3.42 -5.61 -7.30
C ALA A 108 -2.91 -4.68 -8.40
N GLU A 109 -2.02 -5.19 -9.24
CA GLU A 109 -1.66 -4.56 -10.50
C GLU A 109 -2.76 -4.88 -11.51
N ILE A 110 -3.30 -3.83 -12.13
CA ILE A 110 -4.35 -3.89 -13.13
C ILE A 110 -3.90 -3.17 -14.40
N LYS A 111 -4.40 -3.61 -15.56
CA LYS A 111 -4.15 -2.95 -16.84
C LYS A 111 -5.30 -1.98 -17.14
N ILE A 112 -4.94 -0.73 -17.41
CA ILE A 112 -5.84 0.37 -17.74
C ILE A 112 -5.36 0.97 -19.05
N ALA A 113 -6.22 0.94 -20.09
CA ALA A 113 -5.93 1.46 -21.42
C ALA A 113 -4.48 1.18 -21.88
N ASP A 114 -3.57 2.14 -21.68
CA ASP A 114 -2.17 2.10 -22.10
C ASP A 114 -1.13 1.88 -20.98
N ASN A 115 -1.54 1.85 -19.71
CA ASN A 115 -0.64 1.75 -18.55
C ASN A 115 -1.05 0.64 -17.56
N ASN A 116 -0.14 0.31 -16.65
CA ASN A 116 -0.48 -0.47 -15.46
C ASN A 116 -0.81 0.49 -14.32
N GLY A 117 -1.79 0.12 -13.51
CA GLY A 117 -2.20 0.83 -12.32
C GLY A 117 -2.29 -0.12 -11.12
N TYR A 118 -2.35 0.45 -9.93
CA TYR A 118 -2.36 -0.28 -8.68
C TYR A 118 -3.57 0.13 -7.86
N ILE A 119 -4.30 -0.87 -7.36
CA ILE A 119 -5.44 -0.70 -6.48
C ILE A 119 -5.34 -1.65 -5.28
N PRO A 120 -6.01 -1.40 -4.14
CA PRO A 120 -6.03 -2.34 -3.03
C PRO A 120 -6.69 -3.68 -3.42
N TYR A 121 -6.03 -4.81 -3.16
CA TYR A 121 -6.50 -6.14 -3.60
C TYR A 121 -7.89 -6.50 -3.06
N TRP A 122 -8.18 -6.15 -1.81
CA TRP A 122 -9.46 -6.48 -1.15
C TRP A 122 -10.68 -5.73 -1.71
N LYS A 123 -10.48 -4.84 -2.70
CA LYS A 123 -11.53 -4.12 -3.42
C LYS A 123 -11.93 -4.80 -4.74
N ILE A 124 -11.31 -5.96 -5.03
CA ILE A 124 -11.69 -6.83 -6.15
C ILE A 124 -12.62 -7.90 -5.61
N GLU A 125 -13.89 -7.88 -6.04
CA GLU A 125 -14.91 -8.78 -5.50
C GLU A 125 -15.12 -10.00 -6.40
N GLU A 126 -15.17 -9.80 -7.72
CA GLU A 126 -15.51 -10.87 -8.65
C GLU A 126 -14.38 -11.10 -9.65
N PHE A 127 -13.94 -12.36 -9.71
CA PHE A 127 -12.99 -12.82 -10.70
C PHE A 127 -13.73 -13.63 -11.77
N GLU A 128 -14.12 -12.96 -12.87
CA GLU A 128 -15.04 -13.54 -13.85
C GLU A 128 -14.46 -13.71 -15.26
N PRO A 129 -14.99 -14.69 -16.04
CA PRO A 129 -15.25 -14.51 -17.45
C PRO A 129 -16.64 -13.85 -17.64
N ALA A 130 -16.66 -12.59 -18.04
CA ALA A 130 -17.85 -11.74 -18.24
C ALA A 130 -18.77 -12.15 -19.42
N VAL A 131 -19.08 -13.44 -19.56
CA VAL A 131 -19.90 -13.98 -20.65
C VAL A 131 -21.30 -14.40 -20.17
N VAL A 132 -21.51 -14.51 -18.85
CA VAL A 132 -22.77 -15.01 -18.28
C VAL A 132 -23.65 -13.90 -17.69
N LEU A 133 -23.08 -12.75 -17.33
CA LEU A 133 -23.78 -11.74 -16.53
C LEU A 133 -24.17 -10.45 -17.28
N ASP A 134 -23.66 -10.20 -18.49
CA ASP A 134 -24.08 -9.04 -19.27
C ASP A 134 -23.97 -9.28 -20.79
N PRO A 135 -25.07 -9.46 -21.54
CA PRO A 135 -25.04 -9.58 -22.99
C PRO A 135 -24.63 -8.27 -23.71
N ASP A 136 -24.57 -7.13 -23.00
CA ASP A 136 -24.15 -5.83 -23.55
C ASP A 136 -22.62 -5.63 -23.56
N LEU A 137 -21.85 -6.56 -22.97
CA LEU A 137 -20.38 -6.58 -23.05
C LEU A 137 -19.83 -7.26 -24.32
N LYS A 138 -20.69 -7.51 -25.33
CA LYS A 138 -20.33 -8.18 -26.59
C LYS A 138 -19.75 -7.28 -27.67
N GLU A 139 -19.71 -5.95 -27.48
CA GLU A 139 -19.09 -5.01 -28.43
C GLU A 139 -17.89 -4.28 -27.81
#